data_AF-A0A2P6NU52-F1
#
_entry.id   AF-A0A2P6NU52-F1
#
_cell.length_a   1.000
_cell.length_b   1.000
_cell.length_c   1.000
_cell.angle_alpha   90.00
_cell.angle_beta   90.00
_cell.angle_gamma   90.00
#
_symmetry.space_group_name_H-M   'P 1'
#
loop_
_entity.id
_entity.type
_entity.pdbx_description
1 polymer ?
#
loop_
_entity_poly.entity_id
_entity_poly.type
_entity_poly.pdbx_seq_one_letter_code
_entity_poly.pdbx_strand_id
1 'polypeptide(L)'
;MAIDGEDSGIDFNIDYHSPPLTLATFNILAPCYFRKGGTLESADKEAYEKRHEQILNTIIDLNLSKEGGTEYVDIWALQEFWFKPSFVKMYEDHLTERGYSHSYLQRDSGRREDGLAVFFNNKKLELIETSSLLHDEVGHRVALLLDFRLKEKNGRFILITTHLTFPHSHYDEQILRMEQIETITSGLDSYISKNNLKGISVLLCGDLNSPVKKKDPVYIHLTDTCKFSSTYKSLHGNDAGCTHYNHLRQEASADFIFLRNPKEKKSRDRLIELNPITAFLHPR
;
A
#
# COMPACT_ATOMS: atom_id res chain seq x y z
N MET A 1 32.50 -19.82 -43.80
CA MET A 1 33.08 -19.34 -42.51
C MET A 1 31.99 -18.56 -41.82
N ALA A 2 31.18 -19.27 -41.03
CA ALA A 2 30.18 -18.69 -40.17
C ALA A 2 30.85 -18.32 -38.85
N ILE A 3 30.50 -17.15 -38.33
CA ILE A 3 31.00 -16.59 -37.08
C ILE A 3 30.05 -17.12 -36.00
N ASP A 4 30.58 -17.91 -35.08
CA ASP A 4 29.86 -18.41 -33.91
C ASP A 4 29.49 -17.24 -33.01
N GLY A 5 28.20 -17.07 -32.74
CA GLY A 5 27.68 -16.17 -31.71
C GLY A 5 27.60 -16.93 -30.39
N GLU A 6 28.43 -16.53 -29.43
CA GLU A 6 28.33 -16.98 -28.05
C GLU A 6 27.02 -16.46 -27.43
N ASP A 7 26.12 -17.39 -27.16
CA ASP A 7 24.93 -17.20 -26.36
C ASP A 7 25.35 -17.02 -24.89
N SER A 8 25.35 -15.77 -24.43
CA SER A 8 25.60 -15.45 -23.01
C SER A 8 24.33 -15.71 -22.20
N GLY A 9 24.04 -17.00 -22.02
CA GLY A 9 22.98 -17.49 -21.16
C GLY A 9 23.25 -17.13 -19.70
N ILE A 10 22.76 -15.96 -19.27
CA ILE A 10 22.57 -15.65 -17.85
C ILE A 10 21.33 -16.42 -17.41
N ASP A 11 21.57 -17.61 -16.87
CA ASP A 11 20.54 -18.49 -16.33
C ASP A 11 20.04 -17.92 -15.00
N PHE A 12 18.93 -17.17 -15.03
CA PHE A 12 18.22 -16.76 -13.83
C PHE A 12 17.46 -17.97 -13.27
N ASN A 13 18.16 -18.82 -12.55
CA ASN A 13 17.56 -19.84 -11.69
C ASN A 13 16.81 -19.12 -10.55
N ILE A 14 15.58 -18.69 -10.82
CA ILE A 14 14.67 -18.16 -9.81
C ILE A 14 14.27 -19.34 -8.93
N ASP A 15 14.76 -19.36 -7.69
CA ASP A 15 14.40 -20.35 -6.70
C ASP A 15 12.90 -20.20 -6.33
N TYR A 16 12.07 -21.05 -6.94
CA TYR A 16 10.61 -21.10 -6.78
C TYR A 16 10.15 -21.76 -5.47
N HIS A 17 11.03 -22.09 -4.53
CA HIS A 17 10.66 -22.94 -3.39
C HIS A 17 9.80 -22.27 -2.30
N SER A 18 9.61 -20.94 -2.30
CA SER A 18 8.67 -20.24 -1.40
C SER A 18 7.57 -19.51 -2.18
N PRO A 19 6.30 -19.55 -1.72
CA PRO A 19 5.21 -18.81 -2.34
C PRO A 19 5.49 -17.29 -2.34
N PRO A 20 5.00 -16.55 -3.36
CA PRO A 20 5.20 -15.11 -3.44
C PRO A 20 4.57 -14.36 -2.26
N LEU A 21 5.08 -13.15 -2.02
CA LEU A 21 4.45 -12.18 -1.11
C LEU A 21 3.34 -11.44 -1.86
N THR A 22 2.16 -11.36 -1.28
CA THR A 22 1.01 -10.65 -1.85
C THR A 22 0.66 -9.40 -1.04
N LEU A 23 0.44 -8.27 -1.70
CA LEU A 23 0.08 -6.98 -1.11
C LEU A 23 -1.13 -6.41 -1.84
N ALA A 24 -2.14 -5.97 -1.08
CA ALA A 24 -3.26 -5.19 -1.57
C ALA A 24 -3.34 -3.85 -0.84
N THR A 25 -3.76 -2.81 -1.57
CA THR A 25 -4.13 -1.51 -1.00
C THR A 25 -5.60 -1.25 -1.28
N PHE A 26 -6.32 -0.70 -0.30
CA PHE A 26 -7.76 -0.47 -0.43
C PHE A 26 -8.24 0.67 0.48
N ASN A 27 -8.73 1.77 -0.11
CA ASN A 27 -9.53 2.75 0.60
C ASN A 27 -10.93 2.17 0.88
N ILE A 28 -11.23 1.86 2.14
CA ILE A 28 -12.47 1.17 2.54
C ILE A 28 -13.65 2.12 2.83
N LEU A 29 -13.44 3.43 2.64
CA LEU A 29 -14.41 4.50 2.84
C LEU A 29 -15.01 4.49 4.26
N ALA A 30 -14.50 5.35 5.14
CA ALA A 30 -14.94 5.39 6.53
C ALA A 30 -16.44 5.70 6.64
N PRO A 31 -17.20 5.01 7.51
CA PRO A 31 -18.63 5.31 7.71
C PRO A 31 -18.91 6.76 8.13
N CYS A 32 -17.96 7.43 8.79
CA CYS A 32 -18.06 8.84 9.17
C CYS A 32 -17.95 9.82 7.99
N TYR A 33 -17.58 9.35 6.80
CA TYR A 33 -17.54 10.14 5.56
C TYR A 33 -18.56 9.71 4.52
N PHE A 34 -19.00 8.45 4.56
CA PHE A 34 -19.97 7.97 3.59
C PHE A 34 -21.37 8.55 3.85
N ARG A 35 -21.94 9.17 2.82
CA ARG A 35 -23.29 9.73 2.85
C ARG A 35 -24.21 8.93 1.94
N LYS A 36 -25.33 8.47 2.48
CA LYS A 36 -26.40 7.80 1.74
C LYS A 36 -27.73 8.46 2.07
N GLY A 37 -28.42 9.00 1.07
CA GLY A 37 -29.69 9.72 1.28
C GLY A 37 -29.56 11.01 2.10
N GLY A 38 -28.38 11.65 2.09
CA GLY A 38 -28.09 12.89 2.84
C GLY A 38 -27.63 12.67 4.28
N THR A 39 -27.83 11.47 4.84
CA THR A 39 -27.37 11.08 6.18
C THR A 39 -26.01 10.39 6.13
N LEU A 40 -25.20 10.57 7.18
CA LEU A 40 -23.96 9.83 7.37
C LEU A 40 -24.26 8.38 7.71
N GLU A 41 -23.52 7.45 7.10
CA GLU A 41 -23.67 6.02 7.38
C GLU A 41 -23.27 5.70 8.83
N SER A 42 -22.35 6.45 9.43
CA SER A 42 -21.97 6.30 10.84
C SER A 42 -23.13 6.44 11.83
N ALA A 43 -24.24 7.08 11.43
CA ALA A 43 -25.46 7.20 12.23
C ALA A 43 -26.36 5.95 12.19
N ASP A 44 -26.12 5.04 11.23
CA ASP A 44 -26.88 3.80 11.04
C ASP A 44 -25.94 2.60 11.22
N LYS A 45 -26.02 2.00 12.41
CA LYS A 45 -25.16 0.86 12.79
C LYS A 45 -25.31 -0.32 11.84
N GLU A 46 -26.54 -0.69 11.52
CA GLU A 46 -26.82 -1.85 10.67
C GLU A 46 -26.28 -1.63 9.25
N ALA A 47 -26.43 -0.41 8.73
CA ALA A 47 -25.93 -0.07 7.40
C ALA A 47 -24.40 -0.18 7.28
N TYR A 48 -23.64 0.45 8.19
CA TYR A 48 -22.17 0.37 8.09
C TYR A 48 -21.66 -1.03 8.41
N GLU A 49 -22.25 -1.74 9.39
CA GLU A 49 -21.82 -3.10 9.72
C GLU A 49 -22.01 -4.02 8.52
N LYS A 50 -23.17 -3.97 7.87
CA LYS A 50 -23.46 -4.76 6.67
C LYS A 50 -22.47 -4.50 5.53
N ARG A 51 -22.14 -3.23 5.25
CA ARG A 51 -21.18 -2.88 4.19
C ARG A 51 -19.78 -3.38 4.52
N HIS A 52 -19.35 -3.23 5.76
CA HIS A 52 -18.01 -3.64 6.16
C HIS A 52 -17.87 -5.15 6.33
N GLU A 53 -18.93 -5.88 6.67
CA GLU A 53 -18.99 -7.34 6.56
C GLU A 53 -18.81 -7.80 5.11
N GLN A 54 -19.43 -7.13 4.13
CA GLN A 54 -19.21 -7.44 2.71
C GLN A 54 -17.77 -7.16 2.26
N ILE A 55 -17.16 -6.07 2.74
CA ILE A 55 -15.75 -5.77 2.49
C ILE A 55 -14.85 -6.84 3.11
N LEU A 56 -15.12 -7.25 4.36
CA LEU A 56 -14.36 -8.30 5.04
C LEU A 56 -14.49 -9.64 4.33
N ASN A 57 -15.69 -10.03 3.92
CA ASN A 57 -15.90 -11.23 3.11
C ASN A 57 -15.10 -11.13 1.81
N THR A 58 -15.09 -9.98 1.13
CA THR A 58 -14.26 -9.78 -0.07
C THR A 58 -12.77 -9.93 0.23
N ILE A 59 -12.27 -9.32 1.32
CA ILE A 59 -10.87 -9.42 1.78
C ILE A 59 -10.48 -10.88 2.07
N ILE A 60 -11.39 -11.65 2.67
CA ILE A 60 -11.19 -13.06 3.02
C ILE A 60 -11.30 -13.96 1.78
N ASP A 61 -12.25 -13.67 0.89
CA ASP A 61 -12.59 -14.49 -0.27
C ASP A 61 -11.69 -14.21 -1.47
N LEU A 62 -10.96 -13.08 -1.48
CA LEU A 62 -9.92 -12.71 -2.46
C LEU A 62 -8.70 -13.65 -2.49
N ASN A 63 -8.87 -14.89 -2.02
CA ASN A 63 -8.01 -16.02 -2.28
C ASN A 63 -7.71 -16.08 -3.77
N LEU A 64 -6.44 -15.88 -4.12
CA LEU A 64 -5.98 -15.96 -5.50
C LEU A 64 -6.14 -17.41 -5.95
N SER A 65 -7.25 -17.72 -6.62
CA SER A 65 -7.48 -19.04 -7.19
C SER A 65 -6.54 -19.22 -8.39
N LYS A 66 -5.42 -19.90 -8.17
CA LYS A 66 -4.77 -20.69 -9.22
C LYS A 66 -4.56 -22.10 -8.69
N GLU A 67 -4.92 -23.04 -9.55
CA GLU A 67 -4.77 -24.50 -9.45
C GLU A 67 -3.91 -24.97 -8.26
N GLY A 68 -4.59 -25.37 -7.18
CA GLY A 68 -3.97 -26.19 -6.11
C GLY A 68 -3.60 -25.50 -4.80
N GLY A 69 -3.83 -24.19 -4.63
CA GLY A 69 -3.54 -23.51 -3.35
C GLY A 69 -4.47 -22.34 -3.02
N THR A 70 -4.79 -22.18 -1.73
CA THR A 70 -5.46 -20.98 -1.19
C THR A 70 -4.37 -19.98 -0.79
N GLU A 71 -3.97 -19.10 -1.70
CA GLU A 71 -3.06 -18.00 -1.35
C GLU A 71 -3.88 -16.79 -0.88
N TYR A 72 -3.81 -16.53 0.42
CA TYR A 72 -4.34 -15.31 1.05
C TYR A 72 -3.45 -14.11 0.69
N VAL A 73 -4.04 -12.92 0.68
CA VAL A 73 -3.28 -11.66 0.57
C VAL A 73 -2.46 -11.46 1.85
N ASP A 74 -1.13 -11.49 1.77
CA ASP A 74 -0.28 -11.45 2.95
C ASP A 74 -0.28 -10.08 3.65
N ILE A 75 -0.57 -9.00 2.93
CA ILE A 75 -0.64 -7.65 3.49
C ILE A 75 -1.82 -6.88 2.90
N TRP A 76 -2.68 -6.38 3.78
CA TRP A 76 -3.76 -5.44 3.47
C TRP A 76 -3.43 -4.07 4.01
N ALA A 77 -3.18 -3.10 3.14
CA ALA A 77 -2.99 -1.70 3.48
C ALA A 77 -4.31 -0.92 3.26
N LEU A 78 -4.99 -0.58 4.34
CA LEU A 78 -6.31 0.02 4.32
C LEU A 78 -6.25 1.53 4.62
N GLN A 79 -6.90 2.32 3.79
CA GLN A 79 -7.09 3.76 3.99
C GLN A 79 -8.53 4.05 4.41
N GLU A 80 -8.75 5.19 5.07
CA GLU A 80 -10.03 5.56 5.69
C GLU A 80 -10.54 4.50 6.66
N PHE A 81 -9.63 3.90 7.43
CA PHE A 81 -9.99 2.96 8.49
C PHE A 81 -10.56 3.71 9.69
N TRP A 82 -11.81 3.43 10.07
CA TRP A 82 -12.52 4.17 11.12
C TRP A 82 -12.18 3.66 12.53
N PHE A 83 -11.63 4.51 13.38
CA PHE A 83 -11.14 4.18 14.72
C PHE A 83 -12.24 4.16 15.80
N LYS A 84 -13.51 4.03 15.41
CA LYS A 84 -14.58 3.73 16.38
C LYS A 84 -14.32 2.34 16.99
N PRO A 85 -14.28 2.18 18.32
CA PRO A 85 -13.88 0.92 18.95
C PRO A 85 -14.62 -0.34 18.46
N SER A 86 -15.95 -0.24 18.23
CA SER A 86 -16.72 -1.37 17.71
C SER A 86 -16.35 -1.75 16.28
N PHE A 87 -15.96 -0.76 15.47
CA PHE A 87 -15.54 -0.97 14.08
C PHE A 87 -14.15 -1.61 14.03
N VAL A 88 -13.21 -1.12 14.85
CA VAL A 88 -11.88 -1.73 14.99
C VAL A 88 -12.01 -3.19 15.39
N LYS A 89 -12.80 -3.47 16.43
CA LYS A 89 -13.05 -4.83 16.91
C LYS A 89 -13.62 -5.75 15.82
N MET A 90 -14.56 -5.26 15.00
CA MET A 90 -15.12 -6.03 13.89
C MET A 90 -14.02 -6.52 12.93
N TYR A 91 -13.06 -5.68 12.57
CA TYR A 91 -11.95 -6.07 11.69
C TYR A 91 -10.95 -7.00 12.38
N GLU A 92 -10.59 -6.72 13.63
CA GLU A 92 -9.70 -7.56 14.44
C GLU A 92 -10.27 -8.98 14.59
N ASP A 93 -11.55 -9.11 14.97
CA ASP A 93 -12.21 -10.41 15.13
C ASP A 93 -12.15 -11.23 13.82
N HIS A 94 -12.38 -10.61 12.67
CA HIS A 94 -12.38 -11.32 11.39
C HIS A 94 -10.97 -11.72 10.91
N LEU A 95 -9.97 -10.85 11.11
CA LEU A 95 -8.65 -11.04 10.50
C LEU A 95 -7.65 -11.73 11.46
N THR A 96 -7.70 -11.45 12.76
CA THR A 96 -6.77 -12.07 13.72
C THR A 96 -7.03 -13.56 13.92
N GLU A 97 -8.30 -14.00 13.91
CA GLU A 97 -8.65 -15.43 13.91
C GLU A 97 -8.05 -16.18 12.71
N ARG A 98 -7.75 -15.47 11.62
CA ARG A 98 -7.16 -16.01 10.38
C ARG A 98 -5.64 -15.88 10.33
N GLY A 99 -5.00 -15.43 11.41
CA GLY A 99 -3.56 -15.32 11.52
C GLY A 99 -2.98 -14.00 11.02
N TYR A 100 -3.80 -12.94 10.93
CA TYR A 100 -3.29 -11.60 10.69
C TYR A 100 -2.93 -10.89 12.00
N SER A 101 -1.76 -10.28 12.03
CA SER A 101 -1.42 -9.22 12.98
C SER A 101 -1.71 -7.87 12.34
N HIS A 102 -1.72 -6.79 13.13
CA HIS A 102 -2.10 -5.47 12.64
C HIS A 102 -1.19 -4.36 13.18
N SER A 103 -1.17 -3.24 12.46
CA SER A 103 -0.58 -1.98 12.87
C SER A 103 -1.48 -0.83 12.41
N TYR A 104 -1.60 0.20 13.23
CA TYR A 104 -2.56 1.28 13.05
C TYR A 104 -1.88 2.65 13.15
N LEU A 105 -2.40 3.61 12.39
CA LEU A 105 -2.07 5.02 12.53
C LEU A 105 -3.32 5.86 12.29
N GLN A 106 -3.94 6.30 13.38
CA GLN A 106 -5.06 7.24 13.33
C GLN A 106 -4.55 8.63 12.96
N ARG A 107 -5.33 9.38 12.17
CA ARG A 107 -5.09 10.82 11.96
C ARG A 107 -5.32 11.57 13.25
N ASP A 108 -4.74 12.77 13.38
CA ASP A 108 -4.85 13.64 14.56
C ASP A 108 -6.19 13.46 15.33
N SER A 109 -6.07 12.87 16.53
CA SER A 109 -7.14 12.29 17.33
C SER A 109 -8.22 13.26 17.83
N GLY A 110 -8.15 14.55 17.47
CA GLY A 110 -9.16 15.56 17.81
C GLY A 110 -10.11 15.98 16.68
N ARG A 111 -9.82 15.66 15.41
CA ARG A 111 -10.57 16.20 14.25
C ARG A 111 -11.02 15.17 13.23
N ARG A 112 -10.42 13.98 13.26
CA ARG A 112 -10.63 12.92 12.27
C ARG A 112 -10.74 11.60 13.00
N GLU A 113 -11.73 10.82 12.61
CA GLU A 113 -12.00 9.52 13.22
C GLU A 113 -11.37 8.38 12.41
N ASP A 114 -10.76 8.67 11.27
CA ASP A 114 -10.15 7.69 10.37
C ASP A 114 -8.62 7.71 10.41
N GLY A 115 -8.01 6.73 9.74
CA GLY A 115 -6.60 6.72 9.43
C GLY A 115 -6.21 5.51 8.60
N LEU A 116 -5.06 4.94 8.93
CA LEU A 116 -4.46 3.82 8.22
C LEU A 116 -4.49 2.57 9.09
N ALA A 117 -4.77 1.44 8.46
CA ALA A 117 -4.63 0.13 9.06
C ALA A 117 -3.86 -0.81 8.13
N VAL A 118 -2.87 -1.52 8.67
CA VAL A 118 -2.18 -2.58 7.94
C VAL A 118 -2.41 -3.89 8.67
N PHE A 119 -3.07 -4.83 8.01
CA PHE A 119 -3.19 -6.22 8.47
C PHE A 119 -2.19 -7.07 7.69
N PHE A 120 -1.42 -7.91 8.37
CA PHE A 120 -0.38 -8.71 7.73
C PHE A 120 -0.32 -10.15 8.28
N ASN A 121 -0.04 -11.10 7.40
CA ASN A 121 0.05 -12.53 7.70
C ASN A 121 1.25 -12.81 8.61
N ASN A 122 0.97 -13.06 9.89
CA ASN A 122 1.99 -13.22 10.92
C ASN A 122 2.78 -14.53 10.78
N LYS A 123 2.36 -15.47 9.92
CA LYS A 123 3.12 -16.68 9.64
C LYS A 123 4.27 -16.42 8.67
N LYS A 124 4.11 -15.50 7.73
CA LYS A 124 5.15 -15.12 6.74
C LYS A 124 5.98 -13.92 7.17
N LEU A 125 5.36 -12.97 7.87
CA LEU A 125 5.94 -11.67 8.17
C LEU A 125 6.19 -11.49 9.67
N GLU A 126 7.29 -10.83 9.97
CA GLU A 126 7.61 -10.30 11.28
C GLU A 126 7.77 -8.79 11.17
N LEU A 127 7.01 -8.05 11.95
CA LEU A 127 7.13 -6.61 12.05
C LEU A 127 8.29 -6.26 12.99
N ILE A 128 9.27 -5.53 12.50
CA ILE A 128 10.44 -5.09 13.26
C ILE A 128 10.17 -3.77 13.96
N GLU A 129 9.64 -2.78 13.22
CA GLU A 129 9.44 -1.42 13.69
C GLU A 129 8.32 -0.75 12.88
N THR A 130 7.68 0.24 13.50
CA THR A 130 6.71 1.13 12.83
C THR A 130 7.07 2.58 13.07
N SER A 131 6.81 3.47 12.11
CA SER A 131 6.97 4.91 12.28
C SER A 131 5.87 5.68 11.55
N SER A 132 5.40 6.78 12.15
CA SER A 132 4.71 7.81 11.37
C SER A 132 5.74 8.63 10.61
N LEU A 133 5.49 8.91 9.32
CA LEU A 133 6.33 9.76 8.48
C LEU A 133 5.72 11.14 8.22
N LEU A 134 4.44 11.32 8.55
CA LEU A 134 3.79 12.62 8.55
C LEU A 134 3.40 12.99 9.98
N HIS A 135 3.68 14.24 10.32
CA HIS A 135 3.22 14.85 11.57
C HIS A 135 2.11 15.86 11.26
N ASP A 136 1.36 16.28 12.28
CA ASP A 136 0.07 16.98 12.16
C ASP A 136 0.09 18.27 11.32
N GLU A 137 1.27 18.79 11.00
CA GLU A 137 1.49 20.04 10.28
C GLU A 137 1.14 19.95 8.77
N VAL A 138 1.24 18.77 8.14
CA VAL A 138 1.09 18.66 6.67
C VAL A 138 -0.31 18.17 6.27
N GLY A 139 -1.31 19.03 6.45
CA GLY A 139 -2.67 18.81 5.96
C GLY A 139 -3.47 17.73 6.71
N HIS A 140 -3.10 17.41 7.95
CA HIS A 140 -3.74 16.38 8.79
C HIS A 140 -3.85 15.01 8.08
N ARG A 141 -2.82 14.66 7.31
CA ARG A 141 -2.66 13.34 6.69
C ARG A 141 -1.61 12.55 7.45
N VAL A 142 -1.64 11.24 7.24
CA VAL A 142 -0.76 10.29 7.93
C VAL A 142 -0.11 9.39 6.90
N ALA A 143 1.10 8.94 7.21
CA ALA A 143 1.83 7.94 6.44
C ALA A 143 2.51 6.98 7.41
N LEU A 144 2.17 5.70 7.31
CA LEU A 144 2.68 4.65 8.19
C LEU A 144 3.78 3.87 7.47
N LEU A 145 4.98 3.91 8.04
CA LEU A 145 6.10 3.05 7.68
C LEU A 145 6.08 1.79 8.55
N LEU A 146 6.23 0.65 7.90
CA LEU A 146 6.40 -0.66 8.53
C LEU A 146 7.68 -1.32 7.99
N ASP A 147 8.56 -1.72 8.89
CA ASP A 147 9.77 -2.44 8.57
C ASP A 147 9.56 -3.93 8.81
N PHE A 148 9.58 -4.71 7.74
CA PHE A 148 9.26 -6.13 7.79
C PHE A 148 10.47 -7.02 7.57
N ARG A 149 10.43 -8.19 8.22
CA ARG A 149 11.25 -9.35 7.91
C ARG A 149 10.38 -10.49 7.41
N LEU A 150 10.70 -11.04 6.23
CA LEU A 150 10.18 -12.32 5.75
C LEU A 150 10.81 -13.44 6.58
N LYS A 151 10.00 -14.24 7.27
CA LYS A 151 10.50 -15.27 8.20
C LYS A 151 11.28 -16.38 7.50
N GLU A 152 10.79 -16.89 6.37
CA GLU A 152 11.43 -17.99 5.63
C GLU A 152 12.77 -17.59 5.00
N LYS A 153 12.79 -16.45 4.31
CA LYS A 153 13.99 -15.96 3.60
C LYS A 153 14.92 -15.13 4.50
N ASN A 154 14.49 -14.85 5.73
CA ASN A 154 15.09 -13.88 6.64
C ASN A 154 15.44 -12.55 5.94
N GLY A 155 14.58 -12.13 5.01
CA GLY A 155 14.77 -10.99 4.11
C GLY A 155 14.05 -9.75 4.61
N ARG A 156 14.66 -8.56 4.57
CA ARG A 156 14.01 -7.31 5.01
C ARG A 156 13.54 -6.41 3.87
N PHE A 157 12.39 -5.78 4.05
CA PHE A 157 11.85 -4.74 3.18
C PHE A 157 11.02 -3.74 3.97
N ILE A 158 10.79 -2.55 3.41
CA ILE A 158 9.92 -1.53 4.01
C ILE A 158 8.61 -1.44 3.22
N LEU A 159 7.50 -1.34 3.94
CA LEU A 159 6.21 -0.92 3.41
C LEU A 159 5.86 0.46 3.94
N ILE A 160 5.42 1.35 3.06
CA ILE A 160 4.76 2.60 3.42
C ILE A 160 3.33 2.54 2.90
N THR A 161 2.37 2.91 3.74
CA THR A 161 1.02 3.22 3.31
C THR A 161 0.64 4.65 3.69
N THR A 162 -0.10 5.34 2.82
CA THR A 162 -0.54 6.72 3.04
C THR A 162 -1.91 6.98 2.40
N HIS A 163 -2.53 8.08 2.80
CA HIS A 163 -3.72 8.63 2.14
C HIS A 163 -3.52 10.15 1.99
N LEU A 164 -3.09 10.58 0.80
CA LEU A 164 -2.78 11.99 0.52
C LEU A 164 -4.04 12.86 0.45
N THR A 165 -3.86 14.17 0.51
CA THR A 165 -4.99 15.12 0.43
C THR A 165 -5.76 15.00 -0.88
N PHE A 166 -7.08 14.90 -0.80
CA PHE A 166 -7.94 15.02 -1.99
C PHE A 166 -7.82 16.44 -2.60
N PRO A 167 -7.54 16.58 -3.91
CA PRO A 167 -7.25 17.88 -4.51
C PRO A 167 -8.54 18.70 -4.76
N HIS A 168 -9.01 19.41 -3.73
CA HIS A 168 -10.16 20.33 -3.87
C HIS A 168 -9.80 21.64 -4.59
N SER A 169 -8.51 21.96 -4.64
CA SER A 169 -7.98 23.17 -5.24
C SER A 169 -6.66 22.90 -5.97
N HIS A 170 -6.23 23.85 -6.81
CA HIS A 170 -4.91 23.80 -7.44
C HIS A 170 -3.78 23.80 -6.40
N TYR A 171 -3.98 24.47 -5.25
CA TYR A 171 -3.05 24.45 -4.14
C TYR A 171 -2.91 23.02 -3.56
N ASP A 172 -4.02 22.33 -3.34
CA ASP A 172 -4.01 20.95 -2.86
C ASP A 172 -3.32 20.02 -3.87
N GLU A 173 -3.62 20.23 -5.16
CA GLU A 173 -3.09 19.41 -6.25
C GLU A 173 -1.57 19.54 -6.41
N GLN A 174 -1.04 20.77 -6.39
CA GLN A 174 0.34 21.05 -6.78
C GLN A 174 1.30 21.28 -5.60
N ILE A 175 0.80 21.74 -4.45
CA ILE A 175 1.64 22.18 -3.34
C ILE A 175 1.46 21.23 -2.15
N LEU A 176 0.25 21.11 -1.60
CA LEU A 176 0.05 20.38 -0.35
C LEU A 176 0.37 18.89 -0.50
N ARG A 177 -0.13 18.22 -1.55
CA ARG A 177 0.22 16.81 -1.78
C ARG A 177 1.71 16.60 -2.10
N MET A 178 2.36 17.60 -2.71
CA MET A 178 3.79 17.56 -2.98
C MET A 178 4.60 17.63 -1.69
N GLU A 179 4.28 18.57 -0.80
CA GLU A 179 4.87 18.67 0.53
C GLU A 179 4.68 17.38 1.34
N GLN A 180 3.50 16.76 1.23
CA GLN A 180 3.22 15.46 1.86
C GLN A 180 4.14 14.36 1.32
N ILE A 181 4.24 14.19 0.00
CA ILE A 181 5.06 13.10 -0.55
C ILE A 181 6.56 13.36 -0.34
N GLU A 182 7.03 14.60 -0.40
CA GLU A 182 8.41 14.97 -0.11
C GLU A 182 8.78 14.72 1.36
N THR A 183 7.86 15.00 2.29
CA THR A 183 8.04 14.68 3.70
C THR A 183 8.11 13.17 3.92
N ILE A 184 7.23 12.40 3.27
CA ILE A 184 7.26 10.93 3.32
C ILE A 184 8.58 10.37 2.80
N THR A 185 9.04 10.82 1.63
CA THR A 185 10.26 10.30 1.00
C THR A 185 11.52 10.72 1.76
N SER A 186 11.56 11.94 2.28
CA SER A 186 12.65 12.41 3.16
C SER A 186 12.68 11.66 4.50
N GLY A 187 11.51 11.38 5.09
CA GLY A 187 11.37 10.58 6.29
C GLY A 187 11.82 9.14 6.09
N LEU A 188 11.47 8.53 4.96
CA LEU A 188 11.96 7.22 4.54
C LEU A 188 13.49 7.18 4.44
N ASP A 189 14.10 8.15 3.74
CA ASP A 189 15.55 8.17 3.54
C ASP A 189 16.28 8.40 4.88
N SER A 190 15.70 9.20 5.77
CA SER A 190 16.18 9.39 7.15
C SER A 190 16.10 8.10 7.96
N TYR A 191 14.98 7.36 7.87
CA TYR A 191 14.81 6.06 8.52
C TYR A 191 15.83 5.04 8.01
N ILE A 192 16.03 4.96 6.69
CA ILE A 192 17.02 4.07 6.06
C ILE A 192 18.44 4.39 6.55
N SER A 193 18.81 5.67 6.56
CA SER A 193 20.13 6.12 7.00
C SER A 193 20.38 5.80 8.48
N LYS A 194 19.44 6.18 9.36
CA LYS A 194 19.53 5.96 10.82
C LYS A 194 19.68 4.49 11.19
N ASN A 195 19.01 3.61 10.44
CA ASN A 195 19.01 2.16 10.70
C ASN A 195 20.04 1.39 9.85
N ASN A 196 20.89 2.08 9.08
CA ASN A 196 21.87 1.48 8.17
C ASN A 196 21.25 0.46 7.19
N LEU A 197 20.06 0.74 6.66
CA LEU A 197 19.32 -0.14 5.74
C LEU A 197 19.65 0.18 4.27
N LYS A 198 20.89 0.60 3.97
CA LYS A 198 21.28 0.97 2.61
C LYS A 198 21.14 -0.25 1.70
N GLY A 199 20.28 -0.15 0.68
CA GLY A 199 20.01 -1.25 -0.22
C GLY A 199 18.66 -1.95 0.01
N ILE A 200 17.84 -1.48 0.95
CA ILE A 200 16.53 -2.09 1.24
C ILE A 200 15.49 -1.80 0.14
N SER A 201 14.73 -2.82 -0.26
CA SER A 201 13.55 -2.63 -1.11
C SER A 201 12.43 -1.94 -0.35
N VAL A 202 11.74 -1.02 -1.02
CA VAL A 202 10.64 -0.26 -0.45
C VAL A 202 9.40 -0.38 -1.32
N LEU A 203 8.28 -0.76 -0.72
CA LEU A 203 6.95 -0.65 -1.29
C LEU A 203 6.28 0.60 -0.73
N LEU A 204 5.70 1.42 -1.58
CA LEU A 204 4.87 2.57 -1.19
C LEU A 204 3.49 2.38 -1.83
N CYS A 205 2.44 2.33 -1.01
CA CYS A 205 1.09 2.12 -1.50
C CYS A 205 0.08 3.06 -0.83
N GLY A 206 -1.14 3.07 -1.37
CA GLY A 206 -2.25 3.82 -0.80
C GLY A 206 -2.96 4.69 -1.81
N ASP A 207 -3.90 5.46 -1.30
CA ASP A 207 -4.68 6.45 -2.03
C ASP A 207 -3.89 7.76 -2.10
N LEU A 208 -3.27 8.02 -3.26
CA LEU A 208 -2.50 9.23 -3.50
C LEU A 208 -3.38 10.42 -3.94
N ASN A 209 -4.67 10.19 -4.16
CA ASN A 209 -5.58 11.15 -4.76
C ASN A 209 -5.01 11.81 -6.02
N SER A 210 -4.14 11.10 -6.74
CA SER A 210 -3.51 11.57 -7.97
C SER A 210 -4.47 11.39 -9.14
N PRO A 211 -4.84 12.45 -9.88
CA PRO A 211 -5.45 12.22 -11.18
C PRO A 211 -4.41 11.49 -12.06
N VAL A 212 -4.75 10.34 -12.66
CA VAL A 212 -3.91 9.69 -13.69
C VAL A 212 -3.87 10.56 -14.94
N LYS A 213 -3.09 11.62 -14.83
CA LYS A 213 -2.57 12.42 -15.91
C LYS A 213 -1.06 12.27 -15.74
N LYS A 214 -0.34 11.97 -16.83
CA LYS A 214 1.14 11.88 -16.86
C LYS A 214 1.89 13.16 -16.42
N LYS A 215 1.17 14.13 -15.86
CA LYS A 215 1.62 15.43 -15.37
C LYS A 215 1.33 15.63 -13.88
N ASP A 216 0.79 14.62 -13.17
CA ASP A 216 0.59 14.72 -11.73
C ASP A 216 1.96 14.84 -11.03
N PRO A 217 2.18 15.90 -10.22
CA PRO A 217 3.50 16.20 -9.68
C PRO A 217 3.96 15.14 -8.66
N VAL A 218 3.03 14.56 -7.88
CA VAL A 218 3.34 13.49 -6.93
C VAL A 218 3.83 12.24 -7.66
N TYR A 219 3.12 11.83 -8.72
CA TYR A 219 3.53 10.70 -9.55
C TYR A 219 4.92 10.94 -10.15
N ILE A 220 5.17 12.11 -10.75
CA ILE A 220 6.47 12.47 -11.34
C ILE A 220 7.56 12.45 -10.29
N HIS A 221 7.33 13.02 -9.11
CA HIS A 221 8.31 13.02 -8.03
C HIS A 221 8.69 11.59 -7.62
N LEU A 222 7.69 10.71 -7.43
CA LEU A 222 7.93 9.31 -7.09
C LEU A 222 8.74 8.59 -8.17
N THR A 223 8.37 8.72 -9.45
CA THR A 223 9.03 7.99 -10.53
C THR A 223 10.39 8.57 -10.91
N ASP A 224 10.45 9.87 -11.12
CA ASP A 224 11.59 10.52 -11.76
C ASP A 224 12.64 10.95 -10.73
N THR A 225 12.21 11.40 -9.54
CA THR A 225 13.13 11.83 -8.47
C THR A 225 13.47 10.67 -7.54
N CYS A 226 12.45 10.02 -6.96
CA CYS A 226 12.66 8.98 -5.93
C CYS A 226 12.92 7.59 -6.50
N LYS A 227 12.83 7.40 -7.82
CA LYS A 227 13.11 6.14 -8.52
C LYS A 227 12.19 4.98 -8.13
N PHE A 228 10.96 5.29 -7.72
CA PHE A 228 9.91 4.30 -7.61
C PHE A 228 9.37 3.94 -9.01
N SER A 229 8.84 2.73 -9.14
CA SER A 229 8.14 2.27 -10.34
C SER A 229 6.77 1.73 -9.93
N SER A 230 5.71 2.13 -10.63
CA SER A 230 4.39 1.55 -10.41
C SER A 230 4.41 0.07 -10.79
N THR A 231 4.06 -0.80 -9.85
CA THR A 231 4.07 -2.25 -10.08
C THR A 231 3.06 -2.66 -11.15
N TYR A 232 1.89 -2.01 -11.18
CA TYR A 232 0.87 -2.25 -12.18
C TYR A 232 1.36 -1.87 -13.58
N LYS A 233 1.92 -0.66 -13.73
CA LYS A 233 2.48 -0.21 -15.01
C LYS A 233 3.66 -1.04 -15.48
N SER A 234 4.54 -1.48 -14.57
CA SER A 234 5.66 -2.34 -14.92
C SER A 234 5.21 -3.68 -15.53
N LEU A 235 4.04 -4.20 -15.13
CA LEU A 235 3.50 -5.45 -15.63
C LEU A 235 2.57 -5.30 -16.84
N HIS A 236 1.82 -4.20 -16.92
CA HIS A 236 0.77 -4.00 -17.93
C HIS A 236 1.11 -2.94 -18.99
N GLY A 237 2.25 -2.25 -18.85
CA GLY A 237 2.68 -1.16 -19.74
C GLY A 237 2.04 0.20 -19.45
N ASN A 238 0.89 0.23 -18.77
CA ASN A 238 0.22 1.45 -18.29
C ASN A 238 -0.33 1.23 -16.87
N ASP A 239 -0.51 2.31 -16.13
CA ASP A 239 -1.24 2.29 -14.86
C ASP A 239 -2.72 1.92 -15.07
N ALA A 240 -3.36 1.50 -13.98
CA ALA A 240 -4.81 1.32 -13.92
C ALA A 240 -5.54 2.58 -14.41
N GLY A 241 -6.56 2.39 -15.26
CA GLY A 241 -7.39 3.50 -15.77
C GLY A 241 -8.45 3.97 -14.78
N CYS A 242 -8.91 3.07 -13.91
CA CYS A 242 -9.83 3.36 -12.82
C CYS A 242 -9.51 2.46 -11.62
N THR A 243 -9.32 3.04 -10.44
CA THR A 243 -9.19 2.33 -9.16
C THR A 243 -10.36 2.60 -8.22
N HIS A 244 -11.08 3.72 -8.39
CA HIS A 244 -12.33 3.99 -7.70
C HIS A 244 -13.26 4.90 -8.51
N TYR A 245 -14.55 4.90 -8.13
CA TYR A 245 -15.53 5.86 -8.60
C TYR A 245 -15.73 6.95 -7.55
N ASN A 246 -15.64 8.22 -7.95
CA ASN A 246 -15.92 9.32 -7.04
C ASN A 246 -17.44 9.42 -6.75
N HIS A 247 -17.83 10.36 -5.87
CA HIS A 247 -19.24 10.59 -5.52
C HIS A 247 -20.13 11.02 -6.71
N LEU A 248 -19.54 11.46 -7.83
CA LEU A 248 -20.22 11.77 -9.09
C LEU A 248 -20.22 10.59 -10.08
N ARG A 249 -19.78 9.40 -9.65
CA ARG A 249 -19.60 8.19 -10.49
C ARG A 249 -18.62 8.37 -11.65
N GLN A 250 -17.66 9.26 -11.48
CA GLN A 250 -16.57 9.42 -12.45
C GLN A 250 -15.42 8.51 -12.04
N GLU A 251 -14.78 7.92 -13.05
CA GLU A 251 -13.58 7.10 -12.86
C GLU A 251 -12.42 7.95 -12.35
N ALA A 252 -11.74 7.44 -11.35
CA ALA A 252 -10.55 8.03 -10.78
C ALA A 252 -9.53 6.93 -10.52
N SER A 253 -8.25 7.28 -10.66
CA SER A 253 -7.14 6.35 -10.46
C SER A 253 -6.22 6.93 -9.41
N ALA A 254 -6.51 6.65 -8.16
CA ALA A 254 -5.82 7.24 -7.03
C ALA A 254 -4.97 6.22 -6.27
N ASP A 255 -5.25 4.93 -6.46
CA ASP A 255 -4.67 3.86 -5.67
C ASP A 255 -3.48 3.25 -6.41
N PHE A 256 -2.31 3.26 -5.76
CA PHE A 256 -1.09 2.76 -6.36
C PHE A 256 -0.35 1.81 -5.44
N ILE A 257 0.46 0.94 -6.05
CA ILE A 257 1.55 0.24 -5.40
C ILE A 257 2.81 0.55 -6.20
N PHE A 258 3.73 1.25 -5.57
CA PHE A 258 5.03 1.61 -6.10
C PHE A 258 6.12 0.75 -5.46
N LEU A 259 7.15 0.42 -6.23
CA LEU A 259 8.32 -0.31 -5.78
C LEU A 259 9.59 0.48 -6.08
N ARG A 260 10.48 0.57 -5.09
CA ARG A 260 11.86 1.07 -5.23
C ARG A 260 12.83 -0.03 -4.81
N ASN A 261 13.58 -0.56 -5.78
CA ASN A 261 14.75 -1.40 -5.54
C ASN A 261 16.02 -0.57 -5.73
N PRO A 262 16.86 -0.40 -4.70
CA PRO A 262 18.12 0.31 -4.85
C PRO A 262 19.14 -0.50 -5.64
N LYS A 263 19.93 0.19 -6.48
CA LYS A 263 20.94 -0.42 -7.38
C LYS A 263 22.20 -0.90 -6.66
N GLU A 264 22.52 -0.33 -5.50
CA GLU A 264 23.71 -0.69 -4.71
C GLU A 264 23.32 -1.58 -3.54
N LYS A 265 23.69 -2.87 -3.60
CA LYS A 265 23.51 -3.81 -2.49
C LYS A 265 24.83 -3.98 -1.73
N LYS A 266 24.83 -3.74 -0.42
CA LYS A 266 25.92 -4.23 0.45
C LYS A 266 25.61 -5.68 0.80
N SER A 267 26.55 -6.60 0.56
CA SER A 267 26.34 -8.06 0.70
C SER A 267 26.13 -8.56 2.15
N ARG A 268 26.19 -7.66 3.15
CA ARG A 268 26.20 -8.05 4.59
C ARG A 268 24.84 -8.03 5.25
N ASP A 269 23.88 -7.27 4.71
CA ASP A 269 22.52 -7.23 5.22
C ASP A 269 21.68 -8.18 4.38
N ARG A 270 20.85 -9.03 5.01
CA ARG A 270 19.91 -9.96 4.35
C ARG A 270 18.76 -9.16 3.72
N LEU A 271 19.09 -8.26 2.81
CA LEU A 271 18.17 -7.42 2.06
C LEU A 271 17.72 -8.21 0.84
N ILE A 272 16.40 -8.23 0.64
CA ILE A 272 15.80 -8.88 -0.52
C ILE A 272 15.55 -7.86 -1.60
N GLU A 273 15.59 -8.32 -2.84
CA GLU A 273 15.01 -7.59 -3.96
C GLU A 273 13.60 -8.12 -4.20
N LEU A 274 12.65 -7.21 -4.34
CA LEU A 274 11.28 -7.55 -4.67
C LEU A 274 11.08 -7.39 -6.17
N ASN A 275 10.39 -8.31 -6.82
CA ASN A 275 10.04 -8.20 -8.23
C ASN A 275 8.53 -8.41 -8.36
N PRO A 276 7.78 -7.50 -9.01
CA PRO A 276 6.37 -7.71 -9.29
C PRO A 276 6.22 -8.92 -10.22
N ILE A 277 5.36 -9.88 -9.85
CA ILE A 277 5.09 -11.08 -10.66
C ILE A 277 3.73 -10.97 -11.33
N THR A 278 2.72 -10.49 -10.59
CA THR A 278 1.37 -10.23 -11.08
C THR A 278 0.77 -9.03 -10.36
N ALA A 279 -0.22 -8.37 -10.98
CA ALA A 279 -0.98 -7.28 -10.39
C ALA A 279 -2.40 -7.27 -10.98
N PHE A 280 -3.40 -7.07 -10.12
CA PHE A 280 -4.82 -7.10 -10.47
C PHE A 280 -5.56 -5.93 -9.81
N LEU A 281 -6.63 -5.47 -10.44
CA LEU A 281 -7.65 -4.62 -9.82
C LEU A 281 -8.86 -5.47 -9.48
N HIS A 282 -9.46 -5.24 -8.31
CA HIS A 282 -10.70 -5.85 -7.89
C HIS A 282 -11.74 -4.73 -7.67
N PRO A 283 -13.00 -4.86 -8.11
CA PRO A 283 -13.71 -6.08 -8.54
C PRO A 283 -13.75 -6.24 -10.06
N ARG A 284 -13.62 -7.48 -10.55
CA ARG A 284 -14.08 -7.79 -11.91
C ARG A 284 -15.59 -7.78 -11.98
#